data_AF-V5BKE6-F1
#
_entry.id   AF-V5BKE6-F1
#
_cell.length_a   1.000
_cell.length_b   1.000
_cell.length_c   1.000
_cell.angle_alpha   90.00
_cell.angle_beta   90.00
_cell.angle_gamma   90.00
#
_symmetry.space_group_name_H-M   'P 1'
#
loop_
_entity.id
_entity.type
_entity.pdbx_description
1 polymer ?
#
loop_
_entity_poly.entity_id
_entity_poly.type
_entity_poly.pdbx_seq_one_letter_code
_entity_poly.pdbx_strand_id
1 'polypeptide(L)'
;MAKEIDLQKVFSILDGKAAEIERFDDNMIMETVGVAMALDALRESLDKVETHLNIREFEKASYVGYQEVAHNFVYVQRTLAGLQTVAHQKEAFICNIAHEASVAYEDVAPCVEQKMQSSVKKSAP
;
A
#
# COMPACT_ATOMS: atom_id res chain seq x y z
N MET A 1 -1.21 -10.13 -37.11
CA MET A 1 -2.56 -10.47 -36.57
C MET A 1 -2.64 -9.86 -35.19
N ALA A 2 -3.42 -8.79 -35.02
CA ALA A 2 -3.79 -8.35 -33.68
C ALA A 2 -4.69 -9.44 -33.10
N LYS A 3 -4.29 -10.06 -31.99
CA LYS A 3 -5.23 -10.89 -31.21
C LYS A 3 -6.33 -9.95 -30.75
N GLU A 4 -7.56 -10.22 -31.17
CA GLU A 4 -8.72 -9.56 -30.59
C GLU A 4 -8.74 -9.98 -29.11
N ILE A 5 -8.48 -9.01 -28.22
CA ILE A 5 -8.43 -9.25 -26.78
C ILE A 5 -9.87 -9.54 -26.35
N ASP A 6 -10.09 -10.75 -25.81
CA ASP A 6 -11.38 -11.11 -25.24
C ASP A 6 -11.55 -10.45 -23.87
N LEU A 7 -11.85 -9.15 -23.89
CA LEU A 7 -12.12 -8.36 -22.70
C LEU A 7 -13.33 -8.89 -21.93
N GLN A 8 -14.29 -9.57 -22.59
CA GLN A 8 -15.41 -10.18 -21.89
C GLN A 8 -14.95 -11.32 -20.99
N LYS A 9 -14.01 -12.15 -21.44
CA LYS A 9 -13.39 -13.18 -20.61
C LYS A 9 -12.67 -12.58 -19.41
N VAL A 10 -11.91 -11.50 -19.60
CA VAL A 10 -11.24 -10.78 -18.50
C VAL A 10 -12.25 -10.27 -17.48
N PHE A 11 -13.32 -9.59 -17.92
CA PHE A 11 -14.35 -9.08 -17.01
C PHE A 11 -15.08 -10.20 -16.26
N SER A 12 -15.38 -11.33 -16.91
CA SER A 12 -16.01 -12.47 -16.26
C SER A 12 -15.13 -13.06 -15.14
N ILE A 13 -13.82 -13.22 -15.38
CA ILE A 13 -12.87 -13.67 -14.36
C ILE A 13 -12.80 -12.66 -13.21
N LEU A 14 -12.74 -11.36 -13.53
CA LEU A 14 -12.73 -10.29 -12.53
C LEU A 14 -14.00 -10.25 -11.70
N ASP A 15 -15.17 -10.55 -12.27
CA ASP A 15 -16.44 -10.63 -11.55
C ASP A 15 -16.44 -11.79 -10.55
N GLY A 16 -15.90 -12.94 -10.95
CA GLY A 16 -15.71 -14.09 -10.04
C GLY A 16 -14.73 -13.80 -8.88
N LYS A 17 -13.85 -12.81 -9.03
CA LYS A 17 -12.81 -12.44 -8.05
C LYS A 17 -13.05 -11.09 -7.38
N ALA A 18 -14.26 -10.54 -7.47
CA ALA A 18 -14.57 -9.19 -6.97
C ALA A 18 -14.24 -8.98 -5.47
N ALA A 19 -14.52 -9.98 -4.62
CA ALA A 19 -14.20 -9.91 -3.19
C ALA A 19 -12.70 -9.90 -2.91
N GLU A 20 -11.88 -10.54 -3.75
CA GLU A 20 -10.43 -10.52 -3.62
C GLU A 20 -9.86 -9.15 -4.03
N ILE A 21 -10.45 -8.53 -5.07
CA ILE A 21 -10.12 -7.16 -5.52
C ILE A 21 -10.47 -6.13 -4.43
N GLU A 22 -11.63 -6.25 -3.81
CA GLU A 22 -12.04 -5.38 -2.69
C GLU A 22 -11.08 -5.50 -1.50
N ARG A 23 -10.65 -6.73 -1.17
CA ARG A 23 -9.64 -6.95 -0.12
C ARG A 23 -8.30 -6.29 -0.44
N PHE A 24 -7.87 -6.28 -1.70
CA PHE A 24 -6.64 -5.56 -2.07
C PHE A 24 -6.78 -4.06 -1.85
N ASP A 25 -7.95 -3.49 -2.15
CA ASP A 25 -8.21 -2.07 -1.97
C ASP A 25 -8.20 -1.71 -0.46
N ASP A 26 -8.95 -2.45 0.35
CA ASP A 26 -8.98 -2.29 1.80
C ASP A 26 -7.59 -2.42 2.42
N ASN A 27 -6.83 -3.46 2.03
CA ASN A 27 -5.48 -3.68 2.55
C ASN A 27 -4.52 -2.58 2.11
N MET A 28 -4.58 -2.12 0.87
CA MET A 28 -3.75 -1.00 0.39
C MET A 28 -4.04 0.28 1.18
N ILE A 29 -5.32 0.58 1.46
CA ILE A 29 -5.72 1.72 2.27
C ILE A 29 -5.20 1.58 3.70
N MET A 30 -5.43 0.44 4.35
CA MET A 30 -4.99 0.19 5.72
C MET A 30 -3.47 0.29 5.87
N GLU A 31 -2.71 -0.34 4.96
CA GLU A 31 -1.25 -0.27 5.00
C GLU A 31 -0.75 1.15 4.72
N THR A 32 -1.37 1.90 3.81
CA THR A 32 -1.03 3.30 3.54
C THR A 32 -1.27 4.18 4.78
N VAL A 33 -2.40 3.98 5.47
CA VAL A 33 -2.69 4.67 6.73
C VAL A 33 -1.66 4.28 7.80
N GLY A 34 -1.30 3.01 7.91
CA GLY A 34 -0.27 2.53 8.83
C GLY A 34 1.09 3.18 8.59
N VAL A 35 1.49 3.33 7.33
CA VAL A 35 2.72 4.05 6.93
C VAL A 35 2.64 5.52 7.34
N ALA A 36 1.51 6.20 7.08
CA ALA A 36 1.32 7.60 7.47
C ALA A 36 1.44 7.79 8.99
N MET A 37 0.77 6.95 9.79
CA MET A 37 0.86 6.99 11.25
C MET A 37 2.29 6.74 11.76
N ALA A 38 3.02 5.81 11.13
CA ALA A 38 4.41 5.54 11.50
C ALA A 38 5.34 6.72 11.17
N LEU A 39 5.12 7.39 10.04
CA LEU A 39 5.87 8.60 9.65
C LEU A 39 5.58 9.76 10.59
N ASP A 40 4.33 9.97 10.98
CA ASP A 40 3.95 11.01 11.94
C ASP A 40 4.62 10.76 13.30
N ALA A 41 4.60 9.52 13.80
CA ALA A 41 5.30 9.17 15.05
C ALA A 41 6.82 9.41 14.97
N LEU A 42 7.44 9.07 13.83
CA LEU A 42 8.87 9.35 13.61
C LEU A 42 9.14 10.87 13.60
N ARG A 43 8.29 11.65 12.93
CA ARG A 43 8.39 13.10 12.89
C ARG A 43 8.28 13.71 14.29
N GLU A 44 7.29 13.29 15.08
CA GLU A 44 7.14 13.76 16.46
C GLU A 44 8.39 13.49 17.31
N SER A 45 9.01 12.32 17.16
CA SER A 45 10.27 12.02 17.87
C SER A 45 11.43 12.89 17.40
N LEU A 46 11.51 13.22 16.11
CA LEU A 46 12.52 14.14 15.58
C LEU A 46 12.29 15.57 16.08
N ASP A 47 11.05 16.04 16.15
CA ASP A 47 10.69 17.36 16.69
C ASP A 47 11.09 17.47 18.18
N LYS A 48 10.97 16.38 18.95
CA LYS A 48 11.48 16.31 20.33
C LYS A 48 13.01 16.43 20.39
N VAL A 49 13.73 15.72 19.52
CA VAL A 49 15.19 15.83 19.44
C VAL A 49 15.60 17.27 19.14
N GLU A 50 14.99 17.90 18.14
CA GLU A 50 15.25 19.30 17.78
C GLU A 50 14.97 20.24 18.97
N THR A 51 13.85 20.04 19.66
CA THR A 51 13.48 20.81 20.85
C THR A 51 14.58 20.73 21.91
N HIS A 52 15.03 19.52 22.28
CA HIS A 52 16.09 19.34 23.28
C HIS A 52 17.43 19.94 22.84
N LEU A 53 17.79 19.85 21.56
CA LEU A 53 19.00 20.47 21.02
C LEU A 53 18.94 22.00 21.12
N ASN A 54 17.80 22.61 20.80
CA ASN A 54 17.60 24.05 20.87
C ASN A 54 17.77 24.62 22.29
N ILE A 55 17.37 23.86 23.31
CA ILE A 55 17.56 24.22 24.72
C ILE A 55 18.83 23.64 25.36
N ARG A 56 19.74 23.07 24.54
CA ARG A 56 21.03 22.50 24.96
C ARG A 56 20.94 21.32 25.94
N GLU A 57 19.83 20.60 25.93
CA GLU A 57 19.65 19.35 26.69
C GLU A 57 20.19 18.14 25.91
N PHE A 58 21.51 18.09 25.70
CA PHE A 58 22.13 17.11 24.80
C PHE A 58 21.94 15.65 25.22
N GLU A 59 21.97 15.35 26.53
CA GLU A 59 21.73 13.99 27.03
C GLU A 59 20.32 13.51 26.70
N LYS A 60 19.31 14.36 26.89
CA LYS A 60 17.92 14.04 26.54
C LYS A 60 17.73 13.91 25.03
N ALA A 61 18.31 14.82 24.25
CA ALA A 61 18.30 14.71 22.78
C ALA A 61 18.89 13.37 22.32
N SER A 62 20.02 12.96 22.90
CA SER A 62 20.64 11.67 22.59
C SER A 62 19.76 10.49 22.99
N TYR A 63 19.12 10.55 24.17
CA TYR A 63 18.22 9.51 24.66
C TYR A 63 17.02 9.33 23.73
N VAL A 64 16.34 10.43 23.37
CA VAL A 64 15.21 10.40 22.43
C VAL A 64 15.66 9.88 21.06
N GLY A 65 16.84 10.30 20.58
CA GLY A 65 17.39 9.82 19.31
C GLY A 65 17.65 8.31 19.29
N TYR A 66 18.29 7.78 20.33
CA TYR A 66 18.62 6.34 20.38
C TYR A 66 17.42 5.45 20.70
N GLN A 67 16.42 5.96 21.42
CA GLN A 67 15.26 5.16 21.81
C GLN A 67 14.08 5.40 20.86
N GLU A 68 13.49 6.60 20.91
CA GLU A 68 12.23 6.89 20.22
C GLU A 68 12.41 6.96 18.70
N VAL A 69 13.41 7.72 18.22
CA VAL A 69 13.65 7.87 16.78
C VAL A 69 14.04 6.53 16.15
N ALA A 70 14.95 5.78 16.78
CA ALA A 70 15.33 4.46 16.29
C ALA A 70 14.15 3.48 16.26
N HIS A 71 13.32 3.47 17.30
CA HIS A 71 12.12 2.64 17.36
C HIS A 71 11.12 2.98 16.25
N ASN A 72 10.79 4.27 16.11
CA ASN A 72 9.81 4.73 15.12
C ASN A 72 10.34 4.56 13.69
N PHE A 73 11.66 4.67 13.47
CA PHE A 73 12.26 4.37 12.18
C PHE A 73 12.08 2.88 11.79
N VAL A 74 12.33 1.95 12.72
CA VAL A 74 12.07 0.52 12.48
C VAL A 74 10.58 0.26 12.25
N TYR A 75 9.71 0.99 12.94
CA TYR A 75 8.26 0.88 12.73
C TYR A 75 7.84 1.34 11.32
N VAL A 76 8.41 2.44 10.81
CA VAL A 76 8.22 2.88 9.41
C VAL A 76 8.70 1.80 8.43
N GLN A 77 9.87 1.20 8.67
CA GLN A 77 10.36 0.12 7.80
C GLN A 77 9.41 -1.08 7.76
N ARG A 78 8.82 -1.44 8.90
CA ARG A 78 7.86 -2.55 8.99
C ARG A 78 6.56 -2.26 8.25
N THR A 79 6.00 -1.05 8.40
CA THR A 79 4.77 -0.66 7.71
C THR A 79 4.98 -0.54 6.20
N LEU A 80 6.12 0.00 5.76
CA LEU A 80 6.49 0.00 4.33
C LEU A 80 6.62 -1.42 3.76
N ALA A 81 7.19 -2.36 4.52
CA ALA A 81 7.28 -3.75 4.11
C ALA A 81 5.88 -4.42 3.99
N GLY A 82 4.94 -4.06 4.87
CA GLY A 82 3.53 -4.46 4.78
C GLY A 82 2.89 -3.97 3.49
N LEU A 83 2.95 -2.66 3.23
CA LEU A 83 2.45 -2.05 1.99
C LEU A 83 3.05 -2.68 0.74
N GLN A 84 4.38 -2.89 0.73
CA GLN A 84 5.06 -3.53 -0.40
C GLN A 84 4.59 -4.97 -0.62
N THR A 85 4.29 -5.71 0.46
CA THR A 85 3.77 -7.08 0.38
C THR A 85 2.40 -7.08 -0.30
N VAL A 86 1.49 -6.19 0.10
CA VAL A 86 0.16 -6.07 -0.52
C VAL A 86 0.28 -5.68 -2.00
N ALA A 87 1.17 -4.74 -2.32
CA ALA A 87 1.44 -4.36 -3.70
C ALA A 87 1.90 -5.56 -4.55
N HIS A 88 2.88 -6.33 -4.07
CA HIS A 88 3.36 -7.52 -4.78
C HIS A 88 2.28 -8.60 -4.94
N GLN A 89 1.43 -8.79 -3.93
CA GLN A 89 0.33 -9.75 -4.02
C GLN A 89 -0.70 -9.32 -5.08
N LYS A 90 -1.02 -8.03 -5.16
CA LYS A 90 -1.88 -7.47 -6.22
C LYS A 90 -1.27 -7.71 -7.61
N GLU A 91 0.03 -7.48 -7.77
CA GLU A 91 0.72 -7.74 -9.05
C GLU A 91 0.67 -9.22 -9.45
N ALA A 92 0.93 -10.12 -8.50
CA ALA A 92 0.80 -11.56 -8.73
C ALA A 92 -0.63 -11.96 -9.11
N PHE A 93 -1.63 -11.35 -8.48
CA PHE A 93 -3.03 -11.56 -8.80
C PHE A 93 -3.38 -11.14 -10.24
N ILE A 94 -2.90 -9.96 -10.69
CA ILE A 94 -3.10 -9.51 -12.07
C ILE A 94 -2.44 -10.49 -13.05
N CYS A 95 -1.20 -10.92 -12.78
CA CYS A 95 -0.50 -11.92 -13.59
C CYS A 95 -1.28 -13.24 -13.71
N ASN A 96 -1.88 -13.71 -12.61
CA ASN A 96 -2.68 -14.93 -12.61
C ASN A 96 -3.93 -14.80 -13.48
N ILE A 97 -4.61 -13.65 -13.43
CA ILE A 97 -5.77 -13.37 -14.29
C ILE A 97 -5.34 -13.29 -15.76
N ALA A 98 -4.24 -12.60 -16.06
CA ALA A 98 -3.71 -12.51 -17.41
C ALA A 98 -3.39 -13.92 -17.97
N HIS A 99 -2.81 -14.79 -17.15
CA HIS A 99 -2.56 -16.18 -17.51
C HIS A 99 -3.86 -16.96 -17.78
N GLU A 100 -4.85 -16.87 -16.89
CA GLU A 100 -6.16 -17.54 -17.02
C GLU A 100 -6.94 -17.05 -18.25
N ALA A 101 -6.91 -15.74 -18.50
CA ALA A 101 -7.51 -15.11 -19.66
C ALA A 101 -6.73 -15.38 -20.96
N SER A 102 -5.43 -15.74 -20.86
CA SER A 102 -4.49 -15.91 -21.99
C SER A 102 -4.24 -14.60 -22.75
N VAL A 103 -4.13 -13.51 -22.01
CA VAL A 103 -3.87 -12.13 -22.48
C VAL A 103 -2.61 -11.57 -21.81
N ALA A 104 -2.16 -10.38 -22.21
CA ALA A 104 -1.00 -9.75 -21.60
C ALA A 104 -1.37 -9.13 -20.23
N TYR A 105 -0.37 -8.92 -19.36
CA TYR A 105 -0.57 -8.26 -18.08
C TYR A 105 -1.13 -6.85 -18.27
N GLU A 106 -0.62 -6.15 -19.28
CA GLU A 106 -0.95 -4.76 -19.63
C GLU A 106 -2.42 -4.60 -20.04
N ASP A 107 -3.05 -5.69 -20.49
CA ASP A 107 -4.47 -5.70 -20.86
C ASP A 107 -5.39 -5.88 -19.64
N VAL A 108 -4.87 -6.45 -18.54
CA VAL A 108 -5.64 -6.77 -17.33
C VAL A 108 -5.44 -5.74 -16.23
N ALA A 109 -4.23 -5.23 -16.06
CA ALA A 109 -3.90 -4.29 -14.98
C ALA A 109 -4.87 -3.09 -14.92
N PRO A 110 -5.18 -2.40 -16.05
CA PRO A 110 -6.13 -1.28 -16.02
C PRO A 110 -7.54 -1.68 -15.58
N CYS A 111 -7.98 -2.90 -15.91
CA CYS A 111 -9.30 -3.41 -15.54
C CYS A 111 -9.40 -3.71 -14.04
N VAL A 112 -8.33 -4.23 -13.43
CA VAL A 112 -8.24 -4.45 -11.98
C VAL A 112 -8.25 -3.10 -11.24
N GLU A 113 -7.43 -2.15 -11.67
CA GLU A 113 -7.37 -0.79 -11.09
C GLU A 113 -8.72 -0.08 -11.14
N GLN A 114 -9.39 -0.13 -12.30
CA GLN A 114 -10.71 0.47 -12.47
C GLN A 114 -11.74 -0.16 -11.51
N LYS A 115 -11.64 -1.47 -11.26
CA LYS A 115 -12.57 -2.18 -10.39
C LYS A 115 -12.33 -1.86 -8.92
N MET A 116 -11.07 -1.76 -8.49
CA MET A 116 -10.72 -1.25 -7.15
C MET A 116 -11.33 0.15 -6.92
N GLN A 117 -11.11 1.09 -7.86
CA GLN A 117 -11.65 2.45 -7.75
C GLN A 117 -13.19 2.53 -7.80
N SER A 118 -13.86 1.58 -8.44
CA SER A 118 -15.32 1.53 -8.52
C SER A 118 -15.98 1.14 -7.19
N SER A 119 -15.29 0.37 -6.34
CA SER A 119 -15.74 0.01 -4.99
C SER A 119 -15.71 1.21 -4.05
N VAL A 120 -14.69 2.08 -4.17
CA VAL A 120 -14.58 3.35 -3.41
C VAL A 120 -15.75 4.29 -3.65
N LYS A 121 -16.31 4.32 -4.88
CA LYS A 121 -17.48 5.16 -5.19
C LYS A 121 -18.80 4.63 -4.64
N LYS A 122 -18.86 3.36 -4.24
CA LYS A 122 -20.08 2.73 -3.69
C LYS A 122 -20.24 3.00 -2.18
N SER A 123 -19.17 3.40 -1.50
CA SER A 123 -19.13 3.67 -0.06
C SER A 123 -19.18 5.16 0.30
N ALA A 124 -19.24 6.07 -0.69
CA ALA A 124 -19.51 7.48 -0.47
C ALA A 124 -21.03 7.72 -0.28
N PRO A 125 -21.48 8.29 0.86
CA PRO A 125 -22.88 8.64 1.09
C PRO A 125 -23.36 9.81 0.22
#